data_AF-A0A831K705-F1
#
_entry.id   AF-A0A831K705-F1
#
_cell.length_a   1.000
_cell.length_b   1.000
_cell.length_c   1.000
_cell.angle_alpha   90.00
_cell.angle_beta   90.00
_cell.angle_gamma   90.00
#
_symmetry.space_group_name_H-M   'P 1'
#
loop_
_entity.id
_entity.type
_entity.pdbx_description
1 polymer ?
#
loop_
_entity_poly.entity_id
_entity_poly.type
_entity_poly.pdbx_seq_one_letter_code
_entity_poly.pdbx_strand_id
1 'polypeptide(L)'
;IILKNTAYFKKRLSEVAKIPFDAINFKDVPATFEIPYPIIHERLLERGIHGGFYLKPYFPELDEGALLAVTETTRREWIDELVKNIREIINEAEL
;
A
#
# COMPACT_ATOMS: atom_id res chain seq x y z
N ILE A 1 -19.90 4.13 0.79
CA ILE A 1 -18.88 4.56 -0.19
C ILE A 1 -17.49 4.17 0.32
N ILE A 2 -17.06 4.68 1.48
CA ILE A 2 -15.75 4.34 2.07
C ILE A 2 -15.48 2.83 2.21
N LEU A 3 -16.37 2.05 2.83
CA LEU A 3 -16.17 0.60 2.99
C LEU A 3 -16.01 -0.16 1.67
N LYS A 4 -16.69 0.28 0.60
CA LYS A 4 -16.55 -0.30 -0.75
C LYS A 4 -15.18 0.04 -1.35
N ASN A 5 -14.74 1.30 -1.20
CA ASN A 5 -13.42 1.73 -1.63
C ASN A 5 -12.33 0.97 -0.88
N THR A 6 -12.46 0.83 0.45
CA THR A 6 -11.49 0.10 1.28
C THR A 6 -11.44 -1.38 0.94
N ALA A 7 -12.59 -2.02 0.68
CA ALA A 7 -12.63 -3.41 0.23
C ALA A 7 -11.94 -3.59 -1.14
N TYR A 8 -12.19 -2.69 -2.10
CA TYR A 8 -11.49 -2.71 -3.39
C TYR A 8 -9.99 -2.46 -3.23
N PHE A 9 -9.64 -1.47 -2.41
CA PHE A 9 -8.26 -1.11 -2.10
C PHE A 9 -7.49 -2.28 -1.51
N LYS A 10 -8.01 -2.92 -0.45
CA LYS A 10 -7.42 -4.10 0.18
C LYS A 10 -7.22 -5.24 -0.82
N LYS A 11 -8.21 -5.49 -1.69
CA LYS A 11 -8.11 -6.49 -2.76
C LYS A 11 -7.00 -6.17 -3.76
N ARG A 12 -6.88 -4.92 -4.21
CA ARG A 12 -5.82 -4.55 -5.18
C ARG A 12 -4.45 -4.57 -4.53
N LEU A 13 -4.33 -4.08 -3.30
CA LEU A 13 -3.08 -4.03 -2.55
C LEU A 13 -2.54 -5.44 -2.25
N SER A 14 -3.42 -6.42 -2.02
CA SER A 14 -3.01 -7.83 -1.85
C SER A 14 -2.36 -8.46 -3.08
N GLU A 15 -2.40 -7.80 -4.24
CA GLU A 15 -1.71 -8.27 -5.45
C GLU A 15 -0.23 -7.89 -5.50
N VAL A 16 0.24 -7.05 -4.58
CA VAL A 16 1.62 -6.50 -4.55
C VAL A 16 2.21 -6.48 -3.14
N ALA A 17 1.44 -6.91 -2.14
CA ALA A 17 1.83 -6.90 -0.74
C ALA A 17 1.05 -7.98 0.03
N LYS A 18 1.59 -8.43 1.15
CA LYS A 18 0.87 -9.29 2.09
C LYS A 18 0.02 -8.43 3.02
N ILE A 19 -1.23 -8.85 3.27
CA ILE A 19 -2.12 -8.20 4.24
C ILE A 19 -2.02 -8.96 5.58
N PRO A 20 -1.45 -8.37 6.64
CA PRO A 20 -1.15 -9.09 7.87
C PRO A 20 -2.37 -9.42 8.73
N PHE A 21 -3.52 -8.77 8.49
CA PHE A 21 -4.73 -8.95 9.29
C PHE A 21 -5.93 -9.37 8.45
N ASP A 22 -6.52 -10.51 8.83
CA ASP A 22 -7.80 -10.99 8.30
C ASP A 22 -8.97 -10.36 9.08
N ALA A 23 -9.20 -9.08 8.82
CA ALA A 23 -10.28 -8.30 9.41
C ALA A 23 -10.86 -7.28 8.41
N ILE A 24 -12.03 -6.74 8.73
CA ILE A 24 -12.59 -5.60 7.99
C ILE A 24 -11.85 -4.33 8.40
N ASN A 25 -11.39 -3.58 7.41
CA ASN A 25 -10.77 -2.27 7.59
C ASN A 25 -11.77 -1.17 7.28
N PHE A 26 -11.76 -0.07 8.06
CA PHE A 26 -12.59 1.09 7.76
C PHE A 26 -12.00 1.94 6.62
N LYS A 27 -10.83 2.55 6.84
CA LYS A 27 -10.13 3.40 5.87
C LYS A 27 -8.66 3.04 5.68
N ASP A 28 -8.03 2.53 6.74
CA ASP A 28 -6.60 2.21 6.77
C ASP A 28 -6.36 0.71 6.63
N VAL A 29 -5.46 0.33 5.74
CA VAL A 29 -5.06 -1.06 5.45
C VAL A 29 -3.55 -1.19 5.66
N PRO A 30 -3.11 -1.93 6.68
CA PRO A 30 -1.72 -2.34 6.81
C PRO A 30 -1.34 -3.31 5.69
N ALA A 31 -0.15 -3.16 5.13
CA ALA A 31 0.42 -4.06 4.13
C ALA A 31 1.93 -4.20 4.33
N THR A 32 2.45 -5.41 4.14
CA THR A 32 3.88 -5.73 4.28
C THR A 32 4.47 -6.14 2.94
N PHE A 33 5.64 -5.61 2.62
CA PHE A 33 6.29 -5.76 1.32
C PHE A 33 7.57 -6.60 1.41
N GLU A 34 8.02 -7.16 0.29
CA GLU A 34 9.20 -8.05 0.25
C GLU A 34 10.53 -7.29 0.12
N ILE A 35 10.46 -6.01 -0.25
CA ILE A 35 11.61 -5.11 -0.35
C ILE A 35 11.48 -3.97 0.68
N PRO A 36 12.59 -3.27 1.03
CA PRO A 36 12.54 -2.16 1.96
C PRO A 36 11.47 -1.12 1.60
N TYR A 37 10.48 -0.93 2.47
CA TYR A 37 9.35 -0.05 2.17
C TYR A 37 9.76 1.42 1.93
N PRO A 38 10.79 1.97 2.60
CA PRO A 38 11.27 3.32 2.27
C PRO A 38 11.63 3.49 0.79
N ILE A 39 12.18 2.46 0.12
CA ILE A 39 12.49 2.50 -1.32
C ILE A 39 11.19 2.63 -2.13
N ILE A 40 10.17 1.83 -1.80
CA ILE A 40 8.85 1.92 -2.44
C ILE A 40 8.28 3.32 -2.27
N HIS A 41 8.31 3.86 -1.05
CA HIS A 41 7.74 5.18 -0.78
C HIS A 41 8.48 6.29 -1.52
N GLU A 42 9.82 6.32 -1.51
CA GLU A 42 10.58 7.34 -2.26
C GLU A 42 10.27 7.30 -3.76
N ARG A 43 10.24 6.11 -4.36
CA ARG A 43 9.90 5.95 -5.78
C ARG A 43 8.46 6.32 -6.11
N LEU A 44 7.52 6.12 -5.19
CA LEU A 44 6.15 6.61 -5.34
C LEU A 44 6.10 8.15 -5.29
N LEU A 45 6.86 8.78 -4.39
CA LEU A 45 6.94 10.24 -4.28
C LEU A 45 7.51 10.88 -5.55
N GLU A 46 8.52 10.27 -6.19
CA GLU A 46 9.04 10.68 -7.50
C GLU A 46 7.94 10.71 -8.58
N ARG A 47 6.92 9.85 -8.44
CA ARG A 47 5.77 9.74 -9.35
C ARG A 47 4.56 10.57 -8.88
N GLY A 48 4.71 11.39 -7.84
CA GLY A 48 3.64 12.23 -7.29
C GLY A 48 2.60 11.46 -6.47
N ILE A 49 2.93 10.26 -6.00
CA ILE A 49 2.03 9.39 -5.24
C ILE A 49 2.54 9.27 -3.80
N HIS A 50 1.70 9.60 -2.82
CA HIS A 50 2.05 9.40 -1.41
C HIS A 50 1.89 7.91 -1.04
N GLY A 51 2.95 7.28 -0.54
CA GLY A 51 2.99 5.84 -0.29
C GLY A 51 2.22 5.39 0.94
N GLY A 52 2.09 6.25 1.96
CA GLY A 52 1.48 5.90 3.24
C GLY A 52 2.45 6.13 4.39
N PHE A 53 2.16 5.55 5.56
CA PHE A 53 3.00 5.69 6.75
C PHE A 53 3.84 4.44 6.98
N TYR A 54 5.17 4.60 7.06
CA TYR A 54 6.09 3.48 7.30
C TYR A 54 5.99 2.99 8.74
N LEU A 55 5.67 1.71 8.93
CA LEU A 55 5.30 1.13 10.22
C LEU A 55 6.49 0.52 10.98
N LYS A 56 7.48 -0.06 10.29
CA LYS A 56 8.59 -0.79 10.93
C LYS A 56 9.26 -0.07 12.11
N PRO A 57 9.52 1.25 12.06
CA PRO A 57 10.19 1.94 13.17
C PRO A 57 9.37 1.96 14.46
N TYR A 58 8.05 1.77 14.37
CA TYR A 58 7.11 1.80 15.48
C TYR A 58 6.56 0.41 15.83
N PHE A 59 6.48 -0.47 14.84
CA PHE A 59 5.94 -1.82 14.93
C PHE A 59 6.88 -2.80 14.17
N PRO A 60 8.02 -3.19 14.78
CA PRO A 60 9.00 -4.05 14.12
C PRO A 60 8.44 -5.40 13.66
N GLU A 61 7.38 -5.89 14.31
CA GLU A 61 6.66 -7.13 13.97
C GLU A 61 5.90 -7.08 12.64
N LEU A 62 5.78 -5.90 12.03
CA LEU A 62 5.16 -5.70 10.72
C LEU A 62 6.19 -5.63 9.57
N ASP A 63 7.44 -6.01 9.81
CA ASP A 63 8.53 -6.06 8.81
C ASP A 63 8.61 -4.76 7.98
N GLU A 64 8.77 -4.85 6.66
CA GLU A 64 8.67 -3.72 5.73
C GLU A 64 7.21 -3.31 5.53
N GLY A 65 6.55 -2.96 6.63
CA GLY A 65 5.13 -2.65 6.70
C GLY A 65 4.82 -1.18 6.49
N ALA A 66 3.66 -0.91 5.91
CA ALA A 66 3.10 0.43 5.79
C ALA A 66 1.60 0.47 6.04
N LEU A 67 1.12 1.61 6.54
CA LEU A 67 -0.30 1.92 6.68
C LEU A 67 -0.73 2.82 5.53
N LEU A 68 -1.58 2.30 4.66
CA LEU A 68 -2.13 3.04 3.53
C LEU A 68 -3.62 3.30 3.75
N ALA A 69 -4.10 4.45 3.29
CA ALA A 69 -5.47 4.89 3.55
C ALA A 69 -6.21 5.25 2.27
N VAL A 70 -7.52 5.03 2.27
CA VAL A 70 -8.46 5.58 1.29
C VAL A 70 -9.49 6.48 1.98
N THR A 71 -10.14 7.33 1.20
CA THR A 71 -11.20 8.23 1.67
C THR A 71 -12.46 8.02 0.81
N GLU A 72 -13.55 8.71 1.17
CA GLU A 72 -14.79 8.72 0.42
C GLU A 72 -14.62 9.20 -1.03
N THR A 73 -13.62 10.06 -1.27
CA THR A 73 -13.33 10.65 -2.59
C THR A 73 -12.22 9.94 -3.34
N THR A 74 -11.58 8.92 -2.75
CA THR A 74 -10.59 8.10 -3.45
C THR A 74 -11.22 7.44 -4.67
N ARG A 75 -10.62 7.66 -5.83
CA ARG A 75 -11.09 7.13 -7.11
C ARG A 75 -10.48 5.75 -7.37
N ARG A 76 -11.20 4.93 -8.12
CA ARG A 76 -10.76 3.58 -8.49
C ARG A 76 -9.46 3.62 -9.29
N GLU A 77 -9.34 4.61 -10.19
CA GLU A 77 -8.18 4.76 -11.07
C GLU A 77 -6.91 5.07 -10.26
N TRP A 78 -7.02 5.84 -9.17
CA TRP A 78 -5.89 6.14 -8.27
C TRP A 78 -5.42 4.91 -7.50
N ILE A 79 -6.35 4.04 -7.08
CA ILE A 79 -6.01 2.77 -6.45
C ILE A 79 -5.27 1.87 -7.45
N ASP A 80 -5.78 1.78 -8.68
CA ASP A 80 -5.20 0.96 -9.73
C ASP A 80 -3.81 1.49 -10.14
N GLU A 81 -3.64 2.82 -10.20
CA GLU A 81 -2.38 3.49 -10.47
C GLU A 81 -1.36 3.25 -9.36
N LEU A 82 -1.73 3.39 -8.08
CA LEU A 82 -0.85 3.07 -6.95
C LEU A 82 -0.32 1.62 -7.06
N VAL A 83 -1.23 0.65 -7.25
CA VAL A 83 -0.87 -0.78 -7.31
C VAL A 83 0.01 -1.08 -8.52
N LYS A 84 -0.26 -0.45 -9.67
CA LYS A 84 0.61 -0.54 -10.85
C LYS A 84 2.01 -0.03 -10.54
N ASN A 85 2.13 1.16 -9.96
CA ASN A 85 3.43 1.77 -9.64
C ASN A 85 4.21 0.94 -8.61
N ILE A 86 3.56 0.46 -7.55
CA ILE A 86 4.20 -0.44 -6.57
C ILE A 86 4.75 -1.69 -7.27
N ARG A 87 3.96 -2.32 -8.14
CA ARG A 87 4.40 -3.51 -8.88
C ARG A 87 5.63 -3.23 -9.75
N GLU A 88 5.63 -2.12 -10.48
CA GLU A 88 6.78 -1.71 -11.30
C GLU A 88 8.02 -1.48 -10.44
N ILE A 89 7.89 -0.79 -9.30
CA ILE A 89 9.00 -0.53 -8.38
C ILE A 89 9.56 -1.83 -7.80
N ILE A 90 8.71 -2.79 -7.42
CA ILE A 90 9.14 -4.10 -6.92
C ILE A 90 9.92 -4.84 -8.01
N ASN A 91 9.38 -4.92 -9.23
CA ASN A 91 10.02 -5.60 -10.35
C ASN A 91 11.36 -4.95 -10.74
N GLU A 92 11.48 -3.62 -10.64
CA GLU A 92 12.73 -2.88 -10.89
C GLU A 92 13.80 -3.19 -9.83
N ALA A 93 13.41 -3.52 -8.60
CA ALA A 93 14.33 -3.81 -7.50
C ALA A 93 14.80 -5.27 -7.45
N GLU A 94 14.10 -6.18 -8.14
CA GLU A 94 14.48 -7.59 -8.29
C GLU A 94 15.46 -7.86 -9.44
N LEU A 95 15.70 -6.86 -10.30
CA LEU A 95 16.70 -6.87 -11.39
C LEU A 95 18.06 -6.34 -10.93
#